data_AF-A0A538DR93-F1
#
_entry.id   AF-A0A538DR93-F1
#
_cell.length_a   1.000
_cell.length_b   1.000
_cell.length_c   1.000
_cell.angle_alpha   90.00
_cell.angle_beta   90.00
_cell.angle_gamma   90.00
#
_symmetry.space_group_name_H-M   'P 1'
#
loop_
_entity.id
_entity.type
_entity.pdbx_description
1 polymer ?
#
loop_
_entity_poly.entity_id
_entity_poly.type
_entity_poly.pdbx_seq_one_letter_code
_entity_poly.pdbx_strand_id
1 'polypeptide(L)'
;MPTVKLPNDVRVSGRKVAGVLAEASDGRVRLGIGVNANQTDGQLPAGTDTPPTSLRLETGAEVDRAQLLAAILAELEASYDAWLTSSAASG
;
A
#
# COMPACT_ATOMS: atom_id res chain seq x y z
N MET A 1 -15.10 -0.83 1.72
CA MET A 1 -14.24 -1.63 0.82
C MET A 1 -12.99 -0.83 0.47
N PRO A 2 -11.83 -1.48 0.36
CA PRO A 2 -10.60 -0.81 -0.09
C PRO A 2 -10.70 -0.42 -1.57
N THR A 3 -10.12 0.72 -1.94
CA THR A 3 -10.06 1.20 -3.33
C THR A 3 -8.67 1.71 -3.66
N VAL A 4 -8.27 1.58 -4.93
CA VAL A 4 -7.05 2.19 -5.46
C VAL A 4 -7.42 3.54 -6.06
N LYS A 5 -6.93 4.62 -5.46
CA LYS A 5 -6.94 5.94 -6.07
C LYS A 5 -5.66 6.10 -6.87
N LEU A 6 -5.81 6.03 -8.19
CA LEU A 6 -4.69 6.24 -9.09
C LEU A 6 -4.06 7.63 -8.89
N PRO A 7 -2.71 7.72 -9.02
CA PRO A 7 -1.83 6.63 -9.46
C PRO A 7 -1.28 5.73 -8.33
N ASN A 8 -1.36 6.16 -7.06
CA ASN A 8 -0.43 5.69 -6.04
C ASN A 8 -1.06 5.32 -4.69
N ASP A 9 -2.35 5.59 -4.48
CA ASP A 9 -2.95 5.60 -3.15
C ASP A 9 -3.92 4.45 -2.93
N VAL A 10 -3.86 3.83 -1.75
CA VAL A 10 -4.88 2.89 -1.29
C VAL A 10 -5.74 3.58 -0.24
N ARG A 11 -7.05 3.47 -0.41
CA ARG A 11 -8.04 4.10 0.47
C ARG A 11 -8.98 3.07 1.08
N VAL A 12 -9.42 3.33 2.31
CA VAL A 12 -10.51 2.62 2.97
C VAL A 12 -11.51 3.66 3.43
N SER A 13 -12.79 3.45 3.13
CA SER A 13 -13.86 4.38 3.52
C SER A 13 -13.60 5.82 3.02
N GLY A 14 -12.97 5.96 1.84
CA GLY A 14 -12.60 7.25 1.26
C GLY A 14 -11.33 7.89 1.83
N ARG A 15 -10.78 7.36 2.92
CA ARG A 15 -9.59 7.85 3.62
C ARG A 15 -8.32 7.12 3.18
N LYS A 16 -7.18 7.79 3.14
CA LYS A 16 -5.90 7.21 2.70
C LYS A 16 -5.28 6.34 3.79
N VAL A 17 -5.03 5.06 3.48
CA VAL A 17 -4.41 4.10 4.43
C VAL A 17 -2.99 3.72 4.03
N ALA A 18 -2.68 3.73 2.73
CA ALA A 18 -1.36 3.39 2.22
C ALA A 18 -1.05 4.14 0.93
N GLY A 19 0.21 4.14 0.55
CA GLY A 19 0.68 4.66 -0.73
C GLY A 19 1.90 3.91 -1.24
N VAL A 20 2.07 3.89 -2.55
CA VAL A 20 3.24 3.34 -3.24
C VAL A 20 3.90 4.41 -4.10
N LEU A 21 5.23 4.43 -4.09
CA LEU A 21 6.05 5.25 -4.98
C LEU A 21 7.04 4.34 -5.71
N ALA A 22 7.27 4.64 -6.98
CA ALA A 22 8.21 3.92 -7.81
C ALA A 22 9.23 4.90 -8.40
N GLU A 23 10.52 4.63 -8.18
CA GLU A 23 11.62 5.42 -8.72
C GLU A 23 12.54 4.54 -9.55
N ALA A 24 12.74 4.89 -10.82
CA ALA A 24 13.61 4.16 -11.74
C ALA A 24 14.96 4.88 -11.91
N SER A 25 16.06 4.19 -11.62
CA SER A 25 17.42 4.65 -11.95
C SER A 25 18.35 3.46 -12.20
N ASP A 26 19.37 3.62 -13.04
CA ASP A 26 20.44 2.63 -13.24
C ASP A 26 19.94 1.22 -13.60
N GLY A 27 18.87 1.15 -14.40
CA GLY A 27 18.24 -0.11 -14.80
C GLY A 27 17.50 -0.84 -13.68
N ARG A 28 17.19 -0.16 -12.58
CA ARG A 28 16.49 -0.71 -11.41
C ARG A 28 15.29 0.16 -11.05
N VAL A 29 14.25 -0.48 -10.51
CA VAL A 29 13.09 0.21 -9.91
C VAL A 29 13.13 0.01 -8.41
N ARG A 30 13.01 1.12 -7.66
CA ARG A 30 12.88 1.13 -6.20
C ARG A 30 11.42 1.42 -5.86
N LEU A 31 10.79 0.50 -5.12
CA LEU A 31 9.42 0.67 -4.65
C LEU A 31 9.43 1.08 -3.17
N GLY A 32 8.90 2.27 -2.89
CA GLY A 32 8.60 2.73 -1.55
C GLY A 32 7.13 2.47 -1.22
N ILE A 33 6.85 1.60 -0.25
CA ILE A 33 5.49 1.29 0.20
C ILE A 33 5.32 1.78 1.63
N GLY A 34 4.38 2.69 1.84
CA GLY A 34 4.01 3.19 3.17
C GLY A 34 2.61 2.73 3.54
N VAL A 35 2.44 2.18 4.74
CA VAL A 35 1.14 1.76 5.28
C VAL A 35 0.95 2.35 6.68
N ASN A 36 -0.17 3.02 6.90
CA ASN A 36 -0.60 3.43 8.22
C ASN A 36 -1.17 2.20 8.94
N ALA A 37 -0.34 1.51 9.73
CA ALA A 37 -0.75 0.31 10.45
C ALA A 37 -1.51 0.62 11.75
N ASN A 38 -0.81 1.13 12.76
CA ASN A 38 -1.32 1.23 14.14
C ASN A 38 -1.45 2.67 14.68
N GLN A 39 -1.25 3.67 13.82
CA GLN A 39 -1.40 5.08 14.18
C GLN A 39 -2.82 5.34 14.70
N THR A 40 -2.92 6.07 15.81
CA THR A 40 -4.18 6.62 16.31
C THR A 40 -4.53 7.90 15.56
N ASP A 41 -5.77 8.38 15.73
CA ASP A 41 -6.27 9.58 15.05
C ASP A 41 -5.36 10.81 15.29
N GLY A 42 -4.92 11.02 16.54
CA GLY A 42 -4.02 12.13 16.91
C GLY A 42 -2.56 11.98 16.44
N GLN A 43 -2.18 10.83 15.88
CA GLN A 43 -0.85 10.60 15.30
C GLN A 43 -0.83 10.76 13.79
N LEU A 44 -2.00 10.86 13.16
CA LEU A 44 -2.13 11.07 11.74
C LEU A 44 -2.05 12.57 11.41
N PRO A 45 -1.50 12.95 10.24
CA PRO A 45 -1.39 14.35 9.86
C PRO A 45 -2.78 14.97 9.65
N ALA A 46 -2.97 16.15 10.24
CA ALA A 46 -4.15 16.96 10.00
C ALA A 46 -3.99 17.83 8.75
N GLY A 47 -5.11 18.26 8.15
CA GLY A 47 -5.11 19.24 7.05
C GLY A 47 -4.64 18.71 5.70
N THR A 48 -4.58 17.39 5.51
CA THR A 48 -4.25 16.78 4.21
C THR A 48 -5.46 16.78 3.27
N ASP A 49 -5.23 16.99 1.96
CA ASP A 49 -6.28 16.98 0.92
C ASP A 49 -7.15 15.72 0.93
N THR A 50 -6.56 14.58 1.29
CA THR A 50 -7.30 13.34 1.54
C THR A 50 -7.10 12.95 2.99
N PRO A 51 -8.18 12.87 3.79
CA PRO A 51 -8.08 12.47 5.19
C PRO A 51 -7.36 11.12 5.32
N PRO A 52 -6.37 11.00 6.23
CA PRO A 52 -5.70 9.74 6.47
C PRO A 52 -6.55 8.82 7.35
N THR A 53 -6.24 7.54 7.32
CA THR A 53 -6.70 6.52 8.28
C THR A 53 -5.57 5.53 8.53
N SER A 54 -5.77 4.59 9.44
CA SER A 54 -4.87 3.46 9.69
C SER A 54 -5.65 2.14 9.72
N LEU A 55 -4.96 1.01 9.53
CA LEU A 55 -5.57 -0.31 9.67
C LEU A 55 -6.19 -0.48 11.05
N ARG A 56 -5.55 0.04 12.11
CA ARG A 56 -6.11 0.07 13.46
C ARG A 56 -7.42 0.83 13.54
N LEU A 57 -7.51 2.01 12.93
CA LEU A 57 -8.74 2.81 12.97
C LEU A 57 -9.88 2.17 12.15
N GLU A 58 -9.57 1.48 11.05
CA GLU A 58 -10.58 0.81 10.22
C GLU A 58 -11.03 -0.55 10.78
N THR A 59 -10.15 -1.26 11.50
CA THR A 59 -10.44 -2.61 12.04
C THR A 59 -10.82 -2.59 13.53
N GLY A 60 -10.49 -1.51 14.25
CA GLY A 60 -10.69 -1.40 15.70
C GLY A 60 -9.63 -2.11 16.55
N ALA A 61 -8.62 -2.73 15.95
CA ALA A 61 -7.57 -3.49 16.64
C ALA A 61 -6.18 -3.21 16.08
N GLU A 62 -5.12 -3.39 16.88
CA GLU A 62 -3.76 -3.31 16.36
C GLU A 62 -3.47 -4.48 15.43
N VAL A 63 -2.72 -4.21 14.35
CA VAL A 63 -2.24 -5.22 13.43
C VAL A 63 -0.80 -5.59 13.76
N ASP A 64 -0.46 -6.86 13.60
CA ASP A 64 0.93 -7.32 13.62
C ASP A 64 1.63 -6.85 12.33
N ARG A 65 2.60 -5.95 12.49
CA ARG A 65 3.32 -5.36 11.35
C ARG A 65 4.20 -6.37 10.62
N ALA A 66 4.72 -7.39 11.30
CA ALA A 66 5.55 -8.40 10.68
C ALA A 66 4.69 -9.30 9.78
N GLN A 67 3.51 -9.70 10.26
CA GLN A 67 2.55 -10.44 9.45
C GLN A 67 2.02 -9.61 8.27
N LEU A 68 1.72 -8.33 8.50
CA LEU A 68 1.31 -7.40 7.43
C LEU A 68 2.39 -7.28 6.34
N LEU A 69 3.65 -7.09 6.74
CA LEU A 69 4.76 -7.00 5.80
C LEU A 69 4.93 -8.29 5.00
N ALA A 70 4.89 -9.45 5.67
CA ALA A 70 5.00 -10.75 5.01
C ALA A 70 3.88 -10.95 3.97
N ALA A 71 2.64 -10.58 4.31
CA ALA A 71 1.50 -10.66 3.39
C ALA A 71 1.68 -9.72 2.18
N ILE A 72 2.12 -8.48 2.40
CA ILE A 72 2.39 -7.53 1.31
C ILE A 72 3.45 -8.05 0.36
N LEU A 73 4.55 -8.60 0.88
CA LEU A 73 5.65 -9.13 0.06
C LEU A 73 5.23 -10.36 -0.74
N ALA A 74 4.47 -11.28 -0.13
CA ALA A 74 3.96 -12.46 -0.82
C ALA A 74 3.02 -12.09 -1.98
N GLU A 75 2.10 -11.13 -1.75
CA GLU A 75 1.19 -10.66 -2.80
C GLU A 75 1.93 -9.87 -3.90
N LEU A 76 2.96 -9.11 -3.54
CA LEU A 76 3.80 -8.40 -4.49
C LEU A 76 4.57 -9.37 -5.40
N GLU A 77 5.19 -10.40 -4.82
CA GLU A 77 5.90 -11.45 -5.56
C GLU A 77 4.96 -12.19 -6.52
N ALA A 78 3.83 -12.69 -6.01
CA ALA A 78 2.84 -13.40 -6.82
C ALA A 78 2.30 -12.53 -7.98
N SER A 79 2.00 -11.25 -7.71
CA SER A 79 1.52 -10.31 -8.73
C SER A 79 2.59 -10.01 -9.77
N TYR A 80 3.86 -9.89 -9.35
CA TYR A 80 4.98 -9.63 -10.24
C TYR A 80 5.27 -10.83 -11.15
N ASP A 81 5.26 -12.04 -10.61
CA ASP A 81 5.43 -13.28 -11.38
C ASP A 81 4.30 -13.48 -12.41
N ALA A 82 3.06 -13.21 -12.00
CA ALA A 82 1.92 -13.24 -12.91
C ALA A 82 2.07 -12.21 -14.04
N TRP A 83 2.53 -11.00 -13.72
CA TRP A 83 2.79 -9.97 -14.71
C TRP A 83 3.89 -10.37 -15.70
N LEU A 84 5.02 -10.93 -15.23
CA LEU A 84 6.09 -11.44 -16.08
C LEU A 84 5.61 -12.55 -17.02
N THR A 85 4.83 -13.50 -16.48
CA THR A 85 4.29 -14.62 -17.27
C THR A 85 3.31 -14.14 -18.33
N SER A 86 2.42 -13.20 -17.98
CA SER A 86 1.49 -12.61 -18.94
C SER A 86 2.19 -11.78 -20.02
N SER A 87 3.29 -11.10 -19.67
CA SER A 87 4.08 -10.27 -20.60
C SER A 87 4.90 -11.13 -21.57
N ALA A 88 5.34 -12.31 -21.14
CA ALA A 88 6.06 -13.26 -21.98
C ALA A 88 5.15 -13.97 -23.00
N ALA A 89 3.85 -14.07 -22.74
CA ALA A 89 2.88 -14.68 -23.64
C ALA A 89 2.36 -13.75 -24.76
N SER A 90 2.70 -12.45 -24.68
CA SER A 90 2.31 -11.41 -25.64
C SER A 90 3.46 -10.89 -26.51
N GLY A 91 4.63 -11.53 -26.44
CA GLY A 91 5.83 -11.22 -27.23
C GLY A 91 6.10 -12.22 -28.35
#